data_AF-A0A955XZP6-F1
#
_entry.id   AF-A0A955XZP6-F1
#
_cell.length_a   1.000
_cell.length_b   1.000
_cell.length_c   1.000
_cell.angle_alpha   90.00
_cell.angle_beta   90.00
_cell.angle_gamma   90.00
#
_symmetry.space_group_name_H-M   'P 1'
#
loop_
_entity.id
_entity.type
_entity.pdbx_description
1 polymer ?
#
loop_
_entity_poly.entity_id
_entity_poly.type
_entity_poly.pdbx_seq_one_letter_code
_entity_poly.pdbx_strand_id
1 'polypeptide(L)'
;MNENEEEEDYDGGSSVPAFVLPFVTAAAALGVGSLLGGLVIWLLKPAEIQEVKVPRDLTQAELEEVCAPFVIEKDDEVQAVQAQMVTLAKDLKAKNERVAELEAKLGSSGSGPGRSAIVAELEKAKRELAEAKQELEQVKAERDQLVEDLKKTIVQLEEAEARAEFEAEQKELYKADALINKWKNFKAESKLDICEKGGRKKMGKCREKVDSIMTDVLWGEFKHCVLAGQEAPTVLEITKDATLPQYARYIDEEDKVTKGWALLLCDPTLPEADLEHEDQAVSAKAPE
;
A
#
# COMPACT_ATOMS: atom_id res chain seq x y z
N MET A 1 29.72 -30.54 44.71
CA MET A 1 29.28 -31.89 44.31
C MET A 1 27.76 -31.88 44.36
N ASN A 2 26.98 -31.67 43.31
CA ASN A 2 27.19 -31.52 41.86
C ASN A 2 26.23 -30.38 41.44
N GLU A 3 26.61 -29.38 40.64
CA GLU A 3 26.76 -29.43 39.18
C GLU A 3 25.60 -30.18 38.51
N ASN A 4 24.64 -29.40 37.98
CA ASN A 4 23.88 -29.74 36.79
C ASN A 4 23.59 -28.42 36.07
N GLU A 5 24.50 -28.12 35.16
CA GLU A 5 24.34 -27.27 34.01
C GLU A 5 23.38 -27.99 33.05
N GLU A 6 22.33 -27.31 32.61
CA GLU A 6 21.63 -27.66 31.36
C GLU A 6 21.55 -26.38 30.53
N GLU A 7 22.51 -26.30 29.61
CA GLU A 7 22.48 -25.53 28.38
C GLU A 7 21.35 -26.08 27.50
N GLU A 8 20.47 -25.23 26.97
CA GLU A 8 19.69 -25.58 25.79
C GLU A 8 19.85 -24.51 24.71
N ASP A 9 20.21 -25.04 23.56
CA ASP A 9 20.74 -24.40 22.37
C ASP A 9 19.73 -23.54 21.62
N TYR A 10 20.27 -22.45 21.08
CA TYR A 10 19.76 -21.79 19.88
C TYR A 10 19.86 -22.75 18.69
N ASP A 11 18.72 -23.11 18.08
CA ASP A 11 18.72 -23.57 16.70
C ASP A 11 17.72 -22.78 15.86
N GLY A 12 18.25 -22.24 14.76
CA GLY A 12 17.54 -21.41 13.81
C GLY A 12 16.81 -22.29 12.79
N GLY A 13 15.57 -21.92 12.47
CA GLY A 13 14.80 -22.66 11.49
C GLY A 13 13.47 -22.01 11.17
N SER A 14 13.47 -20.73 10.78
CA SER A 14 12.28 -20.09 10.21
C SER A 14 12.02 -20.65 8.80
N SER A 15 11.27 -21.75 8.71
CA SER A 15 10.66 -22.19 7.47
C SER A 15 9.34 -21.43 7.27
N VAL A 16 9.40 -20.29 6.56
CA VAL A 16 8.21 -19.65 6.01
C VAL A 16 7.85 -20.39 4.72
N PRO A 17 6.66 -21.00 4.58
CA PRO A 17 6.23 -21.55 3.31
C PRO A 17 5.90 -20.39 2.36
N ALA A 18 6.72 -20.24 1.31
CA ALA A 18 6.41 -19.43 0.16
C ALA A 18 5.19 -20.01 -0.58
N PHE A 19 4.00 -19.54 -0.22
CA PHE A 19 2.81 -19.71 -1.04
C PHE A 19 2.89 -18.74 -2.23
N VAL A 20 3.55 -19.21 -3.29
CA VAL A 20 3.42 -18.65 -4.63
C VAL A 20 2.04 -19.06 -5.15
N LEU A 21 1.09 -18.13 -5.24
CA LEU A 21 -0.13 -18.33 -6.03
C LEU A 21 0.10 -17.87 -7.48
N PRO A 22 -0.38 -18.64 -8.47
CA PRO A 22 -0.09 -18.43 -9.88
C PRO A 22 -1.14 -17.52 -10.53
N PHE A 23 -0.71 -16.40 -11.11
CA PHE A 23 -1.48 -15.72 -12.16
C PHE A 23 -0.84 -16.01 -13.53
N VAL A 24 -1.38 -17.07 -14.14
CA VAL A 24 -1.62 -17.27 -15.58
C VAL A 24 -0.53 -16.77 -16.54
N THR A 25 0.33 -17.72 -16.89
CA THR A 25 1.11 -17.81 -18.12
C THR A 25 0.22 -17.75 -19.37
N ALA A 26 0.32 -16.67 -20.14
CA ALA A 26 -0.03 -16.66 -21.56
C ALA A 26 1.24 -16.95 -22.38
N ALA A 27 1.52 -18.24 -22.60
CA ALA A 27 2.56 -18.68 -23.52
C ALA A 27 2.09 -19.92 -24.28
N ALA A 28 1.59 -19.71 -25.50
CA ALA A 28 1.51 -20.75 -26.52
C ALA A 28 1.40 -20.14 -27.92
N ALA A 29 2.54 -19.98 -28.59
CA ALA A 29 2.66 -20.16 -30.04
C ALA A 29 4.12 -20.46 -30.38
N LEU A 30 4.46 -21.75 -30.34
CA LEU A 30 5.68 -22.31 -30.93
C LEU A 30 5.55 -22.30 -32.45
N GLY A 31 6.52 -21.73 -33.13
CA GLY A 31 6.63 -21.75 -34.59
C GLY A 31 8.08 -21.58 -35.04
N VAL A 32 8.84 -22.68 -34.98
CA VAL A 32 9.94 -23.06 -35.88
C VAL A 32 10.93 -21.98 -36.30
N GLY A 33 12.19 -22.09 -35.87
CA GLY A 33 13.30 -21.47 -36.61
C GLY A 33 14.53 -21.11 -35.80
N SER A 34 15.23 -22.12 -35.29
CA SER A 34 16.67 -21.99 -35.03
C SER A 34 17.37 -21.59 -36.32
N LEU A 35 18.21 -20.54 -36.25
CA LEU A 35 19.19 -20.02 -37.23
C LEU A 35 18.89 -18.57 -37.58
N LEU A 36 19.56 -17.65 -36.88
CA LEU A 36 20.19 -16.42 -37.39
C LEU A 36 20.62 -15.59 -36.16
N GLY A 37 21.74 -15.98 -35.58
CA GLY A 37 22.49 -15.10 -34.68
C GLY A 37 23.04 -13.92 -35.47
N GLY A 38 22.80 -12.72 -34.95
CA GLY A 38 23.42 -11.48 -35.40
C GLY A 38 22.65 -10.73 -36.49
N LEU A 39 21.67 -9.91 -36.09
CA LEU A 39 21.30 -8.62 -36.71
C LEU A 39 19.91 -8.12 -36.20
N VAL A 40 19.77 -7.84 -34.90
CA VAL A 40 18.60 -7.06 -34.40
C VAL A 40 18.99 -6.12 -33.25
N ILE A 41 20.08 -5.35 -33.42
CA ILE A 41 20.47 -4.27 -32.48
C ILE A 41 19.94 -2.88 -32.92
N TRP A 42 19.25 -2.78 -34.07
CA TRP A 42 18.84 -1.47 -34.63
C TRP A 42 17.34 -1.25 -34.82
N LEU A 43 16.48 -2.05 -34.18
CA LEU A 43 15.01 -1.89 -34.26
C LEU A 43 14.31 -2.00 -32.91
N LEU A 44 15.01 -1.71 -31.81
CA LEU A 44 14.39 -1.39 -30.53
C LEU A 44 14.18 0.13 -30.50
N LYS A 45 12.95 0.56 -30.83
CA LYS A 45 12.42 1.82 -30.29
C LYS A 45 12.66 1.79 -28.78
N PRO A 46 13.19 2.85 -28.15
CA PRO A 46 13.26 2.87 -26.70
C PRO A 46 11.85 2.64 -26.18
N ALA A 47 11.67 1.55 -25.44
CA ALA A 47 10.50 1.38 -24.60
C ALA A 47 10.43 2.63 -23.73
N GLU A 48 9.31 3.35 -23.79
CA GLU A 48 9.02 4.41 -22.85
C GLU A 48 9.32 3.89 -21.46
N ILE A 49 10.27 4.54 -20.81
CA ILE A 49 10.56 4.35 -19.41
C ILE A 49 9.26 4.77 -18.72
N GLN A 50 8.40 3.81 -18.39
CA GLN A 50 7.35 4.06 -17.43
C GLN A 50 8.10 4.40 -16.14
N GLU A 51 8.12 5.68 -15.81
CA GLU A 51 8.49 6.16 -14.49
C GLU A 51 7.58 5.44 -13.50
N VAL A 52 8.11 4.38 -12.90
CA VAL A 52 7.55 3.81 -11.68
C VAL A 52 7.73 4.91 -10.63
N LYS A 53 6.72 5.77 -10.54
CA LYS A 53 6.59 6.73 -9.46
C LYS A 53 6.60 5.92 -8.17
N VAL A 54 7.68 6.09 -7.41
CA VAL A 54 7.85 5.62 -6.04
C VAL A 54 6.55 5.94 -5.30
N PRO A 55 5.93 4.98 -4.59
CA PRO A 55 4.64 5.20 -3.96
C PRO A 55 4.78 6.33 -2.94
N ARG A 56 4.25 7.50 -3.31
CA ARG A 56 3.77 8.48 -2.33
C ARG A 56 2.53 7.88 -1.71
N ASP A 57 2.32 8.12 -0.43
CA ASP A 57 1.03 7.89 0.19
C ASP A 57 0.01 8.73 -0.59
N LEU A 58 -0.82 8.06 -1.40
CA LEU A 58 -1.83 8.73 -2.21
C LEU A 58 -2.76 9.46 -1.26
N THR A 59 -3.03 10.72 -1.56
CA THR A 59 -4.03 11.46 -0.79
C THR A 59 -5.38 10.76 -0.94
N GLN A 60 -6.25 10.87 0.08
CA GLN A 60 -7.56 10.20 0.08
C GLN A 60 -8.36 10.47 -1.21
N ALA A 61 -8.23 11.66 -1.80
CA ALA A 61 -8.85 12.05 -3.06
C ALA A 61 -8.30 11.30 -4.28
N GLU A 62 -6.98 11.05 -4.35
CA GLU A 62 -6.35 10.30 -5.44
C GLU A 62 -6.62 8.80 -5.31
N LEU A 63 -6.71 8.29 -4.08
CA LEU A 63 -7.14 6.91 -3.81
C LEU A 63 -8.59 6.69 -4.24
N GLU A 64 -9.48 7.64 -3.95
CA GLU A 64 -10.87 7.63 -4.43
C GLU A 64 -10.97 7.66 -5.95
N GLU A 65 -10.12 8.42 -6.65
CA GLU A 65 -10.11 8.45 -8.12
C GLU A 65 -9.68 7.11 -8.74
N VAL A 66 -8.69 6.43 -8.14
CA VAL A 66 -8.22 5.11 -8.59
C VAL A 66 -9.23 4.01 -8.26
N CYS A 67 -9.93 4.11 -7.13
CA CYS A 67 -10.94 3.15 -6.70
C CYS A 67 -12.33 3.38 -7.33
N ALA A 68 -12.64 4.61 -7.76
CA ALA A 68 -13.91 4.99 -8.37
C ALA A 68 -14.40 4.05 -9.48
N PRO A 69 -13.59 3.67 -10.50
CA PRO A 69 -14.09 2.78 -11.55
C PRO A 69 -14.51 1.39 -11.04
N PHE A 70 -13.80 0.85 -10.05
CA PHE A 70 -14.11 -0.47 -9.48
C PHE A 70 -15.32 -0.43 -8.55
N VAL A 71 -15.49 0.64 -7.78
CA VAL A 71 -16.66 0.84 -6.91
C VAL A 71 -17.92 1.06 -7.74
N ILE A 72 -17.83 1.84 -8.82
CA ILE A 72 -18.96 2.10 -9.73
C ILE A 72 -19.39 0.79 -10.44
N GLU A 73 -18.45 -0.01 -10.95
CA GLU A 73 -18.78 -1.28 -11.63
C GLU A 73 -19.50 -2.27 -10.70
N LYS A 74 -19.01 -2.43 -9.46
CA LYS A 74 -19.64 -3.34 -8.49
C LYS A 74 -20.98 -2.84 -7.97
N ASP A 75 -21.15 -1.53 -7.83
CA ASP A 75 -22.44 -0.94 -7.47
C ASP A 75 -23.47 -1.10 -8.60
N ASP A 76 -23.07 -0.88 -9.86
CA ASP A 76 -23.92 -1.08 -11.04
C ASP A 76 -24.41 -2.54 -11.15
N GLU A 77 -23.54 -3.53 -10.90
CA GLU A 77 -23.90 -4.94 -10.88
C GLU A 77 -24.95 -5.25 -9.79
N VAL A 78 -24.73 -4.77 -8.57
CA VAL A 78 -25.66 -4.99 -7.44
C VAL A 78 -27.01 -4.31 -7.71
N GLN A 79 -27.00 -3.08 -8.21
CA GLN A 79 -28.22 -2.35 -8.57
C GLN A 79 -28.97 -3.04 -9.72
N ALA A 80 -28.27 -3.55 -10.73
CA ALA A 80 -28.87 -4.28 -11.84
C ALA A 80 -29.58 -5.56 -11.37
N VAL A 81 -28.92 -6.37 -10.54
CA VAL A 81 -29.51 -7.59 -9.95
C VAL A 81 -30.75 -7.25 -9.10
N GLN A 82 -30.68 -6.18 -8.31
CA GLN A 82 -31.83 -5.74 -7.50
C GLN A 82 -33.01 -5.26 -8.35
N ALA A 83 -32.74 -4.51 -9.42
CA ALA A 83 -33.75 -4.05 -10.37
C ALA A 83 -34.41 -5.24 -11.12
N GLN A 84 -33.61 -6.24 -11.50
CA GLN A 84 -34.12 -7.48 -12.10
C GLN A 84 -35.02 -8.24 -11.13
N MET A 85 -34.63 -8.42 -9.87
CA MET A 85 -35.47 -9.06 -8.84
C MET A 85 -36.82 -8.36 -8.67
N VAL A 86 -36.84 -7.02 -8.63
CA VAL A 86 -38.09 -6.24 -8.51
C VAL A 86 -38.98 -6.42 -9.74
N THR A 87 -38.38 -6.49 -10.93
CA THR A 87 -39.11 -6.67 -12.19
C THR A 87 -39.69 -8.07 -12.28
N LEU A 88 -38.90 -9.10 -12.02
CA LEU A 88 -39.32 -10.51 -11.95
C LEU A 88 -40.41 -10.74 -10.91
N ALA A 89 -40.35 -10.08 -9.76
CA ALA A 89 -41.40 -10.16 -8.74
C ALA A 89 -42.75 -9.60 -9.24
N LYS A 90 -42.73 -8.49 -9.98
CA LYS A 90 -43.93 -7.91 -10.59
C LYS A 90 -44.49 -8.81 -11.69
N ASP A 91 -43.62 -9.34 -12.55
CA ASP A 91 -43.99 -10.23 -13.64
C ASP A 91 -44.57 -11.56 -13.13
N LEU A 92 -43.99 -12.13 -12.08
CA LEU A 92 -44.56 -13.32 -11.44
C LEU A 92 -45.94 -13.05 -10.86
N LYS A 93 -46.15 -11.88 -10.23
CA LYS A 93 -47.47 -11.52 -9.72
C LYS A 93 -48.50 -11.43 -10.86
N ALA A 94 -48.17 -10.73 -11.95
CA ALA A 94 -49.03 -10.60 -13.11
C ALA A 94 -49.32 -11.95 -13.81
N LYS A 95 -48.31 -12.81 -13.96
CA LYS A 95 -48.47 -14.15 -14.55
C LYS A 95 -49.28 -15.09 -13.66
N ASN A 96 -49.11 -15.04 -12.33
CA ASN A 96 -49.95 -15.80 -11.39
C ASN A 96 -51.42 -15.36 -11.45
N GLU A 97 -51.68 -14.04 -11.48
CA GLU A 97 -53.04 -13.49 -11.62
C GLU A 97 -53.70 -13.94 -12.94
N ARG A 98 -52.94 -13.95 -14.05
CA ARG A 98 -53.41 -14.42 -15.35
C ARG A 98 -53.73 -15.92 -15.37
N VAL A 99 -52.91 -16.75 -14.72
CA VAL A 99 -53.20 -18.19 -14.57
C VAL A 99 -54.47 -18.39 -13.74
N ALA A 100 -54.64 -17.67 -12.64
CA ALA A 100 -55.84 -17.74 -11.80
C ALA A 100 -57.11 -17.30 -12.56
N GLU A 101 -57.02 -16.24 -13.36
CA GLU A 101 -58.12 -15.77 -14.20
C GLU A 101 -58.50 -16.79 -15.29
N LEU A 102 -57.51 -17.39 -15.95
CA LEU A 102 -57.73 -18.44 -16.97
C LEU A 102 -58.31 -19.72 -16.36
N GLU A 103 -57.88 -20.11 -15.16
CA GLU A 103 -58.45 -21.23 -14.40
C GLU A 103 -59.91 -20.96 -14.01
N ALA A 104 -60.24 -19.75 -13.54
CA ALA A 104 -61.61 -19.34 -13.24
C ALA A 104 -62.51 -19.31 -14.49
N LYS A 105 -61.99 -18.81 -15.62
CA LYS A 105 -62.68 -18.85 -16.93
C LYS A 105 -62.91 -20.28 -17.40
N LEU A 106 -61.96 -21.19 -17.19
CA LEU A 106 -62.11 -22.61 -17.51
C LEU A 106 -63.18 -23.31 -16.65
N GLY A 107 -63.28 -22.94 -15.37
CA GLY A 107 -64.30 -23.45 -14.44
C GLY A 107 -65.72 -22.98 -14.75
N SER A 108 -65.86 -21.78 -15.34
CA SER A 108 -67.16 -21.18 -15.71
C SER A 108 -67.59 -21.47 -17.17
N SER A 109 -66.67 -21.90 -18.04
CA SER A 109 -66.95 -22.22 -19.44
C SER A 109 -67.45 -23.66 -19.63
N GLY A 110 -68.65 -23.83 -20.18
CA GLY A 110 -69.20 -25.14 -20.59
C GLY A 110 -68.41 -25.83 -21.72
N SER A 111 -68.78 -27.08 -22.07
CA SER A 111 -68.07 -27.95 -23.05
C SER A 111 -68.16 -27.50 -24.52
N GLY A 112 -67.86 -26.23 -24.82
CA GLY A 112 -67.86 -25.66 -26.16
C GLY A 112 -66.45 -25.54 -26.78
N PRO A 113 -66.36 -25.21 -28.09
CA PRO A 113 -65.10 -25.10 -28.84
C PRO A 113 -64.08 -24.13 -28.22
N GLY A 114 -64.54 -23.06 -27.55
CA GLY A 114 -63.70 -22.08 -26.87
C GLY A 114 -62.95 -22.59 -25.64
N ARG A 115 -63.36 -23.73 -25.06
CA ARG A 115 -62.67 -24.35 -23.91
C ARG A 115 -61.27 -24.83 -24.28
N SER A 116 -61.09 -25.37 -25.49
CA SER A 116 -59.78 -25.85 -25.98
C SER A 116 -58.75 -24.72 -26.11
N ALA A 117 -59.19 -23.54 -26.54
CA ALA A 117 -58.35 -22.34 -26.64
C ALA A 117 -57.93 -21.83 -25.25
N ILE A 118 -58.85 -21.80 -24.29
CA ILE A 118 -58.55 -21.41 -22.89
C ILE A 118 -57.56 -22.39 -22.24
N VAL A 119 -57.70 -23.70 -22.50
CA VAL A 119 -56.73 -24.71 -22.03
C VAL A 119 -55.34 -24.47 -22.63
N ALA A 120 -55.26 -24.18 -23.93
CA ALA A 120 -53.98 -23.90 -24.58
C ALA A 120 -53.30 -22.63 -24.04
N GLU A 121 -54.07 -21.56 -23.79
CA GLU A 121 -53.56 -20.33 -23.17
C GLU A 121 -53.12 -20.54 -21.72
N LEU A 122 -53.85 -21.36 -20.96
CA LEU A 122 -53.51 -21.69 -19.58
C LEU A 122 -52.23 -22.50 -19.51
N GLU A 123 -52.07 -23.52 -20.36
CA GLU A 123 -50.82 -24.28 -20.49
C GLU A 123 -49.64 -23.38 -20.85
N LYS A 124 -49.84 -22.44 -21.78
CA LYS A 124 -48.81 -21.46 -22.15
C LYS A 124 -48.46 -20.55 -20.96
N ALA A 125 -49.46 -20.00 -20.27
CA ALA A 125 -49.25 -19.14 -19.11
C ALA A 125 -48.57 -19.88 -17.95
N LYS A 126 -48.87 -21.17 -17.75
CA LYS A 126 -48.19 -22.01 -16.75
C LYS A 126 -46.72 -22.25 -17.10
N ARG A 127 -46.38 -22.46 -18.38
CA ARG A 127 -44.99 -22.57 -18.83
C ARG A 127 -44.22 -21.27 -18.62
N GLU A 128 -44.78 -20.14 -19.05
CA GLU A 128 -44.16 -18.82 -18.88
C GLU A 128 -43.98 -18.43 -17.40
N LEU A 129 -44.86 -18.93 -16.51
CA LEU A 129 -44.75 -18.77 -15.06
C LEU A 129 -43.65 -19.68 -14.49
N ALA A 130 -43.55 -20.93 -14.95
CA ALA A 130 -42.49 -21.85 -14.56
C ALA A 130 -41.10 -21.31 -14.97
N GLU A 131 -40.98 -20.78 -16.19
CA GLU A 131 -39.76 -20.13 -16.69
C GLU A 131 -39.38 -18.91 -15.82
N ALA A 132 -40.32 -18.01 -15.53
CA ALA A 132 -40.07 -16.84 -14.69
C ALA A 132 -39.70 -17.21 -13.23
N LYS A 133 -40.23 -18.33 -12.71
CA LYS A 133 -39.82 -18.86 -11.39
C LYS A 133 -38.39 -19.38 -11.42
N GLN A 134 -38.01 -20.08 -12.49
CA GLN A 134 -36.65 -20.57 -12.67
C GLN A 134 -35.65 -19.41 -12.78
N GLU A 135 -35.99 -18.38 -13.55
CA GLU A 135 -35.17 -17.17 -13.68
C GLU A 135 -35.01 -16.44 -12.34
N LEU A 136 -36.09 -16.31 -11.55
CA LEU A 136 -36.00 -15.71 -10.22
C LEU A 136 -35.07 -16.48 -9.27
N GLU A 137 -35.10 -17.82 -9.30
CA GLU A 137 -34.17 -18.63 -8.50
C GLU A 137 -32.72 -18.50 -8.97
N GLN A 138 -32.47 -18.32 -10.26
CA GLN A 138 -31.14 -18.01 -10.79
C GLN A 138 -30.64 -16.66 -10.29
N VAL A 139 -31.44 -15.59 -10.44
CA VAL A 139 -31.07 -14.24 -9.98
C VAL A 139 -30.87 -14.19 -8.46
N LYS A 140 -31.64 -14.98 -7.68
CA LYS A 140 -31.39 -15.14 -6.24
C LYS A 140 -30.02 -15.74 -5.94
N ALA A 141 -29.66 -16.81 -6.65
CA ALA A 141 -28.38 -17.48 -6.47
C ALA A 141 -27.23 -16.53 -6.82
N GLU A 142 -27.35 -15.76 -7.91
CA GLU A 142 -26.38 -14.72 -8.28
C GLU A 142 -26.24 -13.66 -7.19
N ARG A 143 -27.37 -13.18 -6.63
CA ARG A 143 -27.35 -12.22 -5.50
C ARG A 143 -26.67 -12.80 -4.27
N ASP A 144 -26.98 -14.04 -3.90
CA ASP A 144 -26.35 -14.70 -2.74
C ASP A 144 -24.84 -14.86 -2.96
N GLN A 145 -24.41 -15.23 -4.16
CA GLN A 145 -23.00 -15.32 -4.52
C GLN A 145 -22.29 -13.95 -4.44
N LEU A 146 -22.88 -12.89 -5.00
CA LEU A 146 -22.32 -11.54 -4.91
C LEU A 146 -22.18 -11.07 -3.46
N VAL A 147 -23.14 -11.41 -2.59
CA VAL A 147 -23.06 -11.08 -1.16
C VAL A 147 -21.92 -11.84 -0.47
N GLU A 148 -21.67 -13.09 -0.81
CA GLU A 148 -20.52 -13.86 -0.28
C GLU A 148 -19.19 -13.28 -0.77
N ASP A 149 -19.08 -12.94 -2.05
CA ASP A 149 -17.88 -12.34 -2.64
C ASP A 149 -17.58 -10.97 -2.01
N LEU A 150 -18.59 -10.14 -1.78
CA LEU A 150 -18.43 -8.86 -1.07
C LEU A 150 -17.94 -9.06 0.37
N LYS A 151 -18.51 -10.01 1.12
CA LYS A 151 -18.05 -10.32 2.48
C LYS A 151 -16.58 -10.76 2.50
N LYS A 152 -16.19 -11.62 1.55
CA LYS A 152 -14.82 -12.07 1.42
C LYS A 152 -13.87 -10.91 1.11
N THR A 153 -14.29 -10.01 0.22
CA THR A 153 -13.50 -8.83 -0.16
C THR A 153 -13.31 -7.88 1.03
N ILE A 154 -14.35 -7.67 1.85
CA ILE A 154 -14.26 -6.88 3.09
C ILE A 154 -13.20 -7.45 4.02
N VAL A 155 -13.24 -8.76 4.30
CA VAL A 155 -12.24 -9.42 5.17
C VAL A 155 -10.83 -9.29 4.60
N GLN A 156 -10.67 -9.45 3.28
CA GLN A 156 -9.37 -9.29 2.62
C GLN A 156 -8.84 -7.85 2.71
N LEU A 157 -9.72 -6.85 2.65
CA LEU A 157 -9.37 -5.44 2.81
C LEU A 157 -8.95 -5.14 4.26
N GLU A 158 -9.71 -5.62 5.25
CA GLU A 158 -9.35 -5.47 6.67
C GLU A 158 -7.97 -6.09 6.97
N GLU A 159 -7.69 -7.28 6.43
CA GLU A 159 -6.37 -7.91 6.57
C GLU A 159 -5.26 -7.12 5.85
N ALA A 160 -5.56 -6.51 4.70
CA ALA A 160 -4.59 -5.71 3.96
C ALA A 160 -4.27 -4.40 4.67
N GLU A 161 -5.27 -3.74 5.25
CA GLU A 161 -5.13 -2.56 6.09
C GLU A 161 -4.25 -2.86 7.31
N ALA A 162 -4.57 -3.93 8.06
CA ALA A 162 -3.77 -4.33 9.21
C ALA A 162 -2.30 -4.65 8.86
N ARG A 163 -2.06 -5.27 7.69
CA ARG A 163 -0.69 -5.50 7.18
C ARG A 163 0.01 -4.19 6.84
N ALA A 164 -0.67 -3.27 6.17
CA ALA A 164 -0.10 -1.98 5.80
C ALA A 164 0.26 -1.13 7.03
N GLU A 165 -0.60 -1.10 8.05
CA GLU A 165 -0.32 -0.44 9.33
C GLU A 165 0.91 -1.03 10.02
N PHE A 166 0.98 -2.36 10.09
CA PHE A 166 2.14 -3.03 10.69
C PHE A 166 3.44 -2.74 9.92
N GLU A 167 3.41 -2.79 8.59
CA GLU A 167 4.57 -2.46 7.75
C GLU A 167 4.98 -0.99 7.89
N ALA A 168 4.02 -0.07 8.00
CA ALA A 168 4.29 1.35 8.24
C ALA A 168 4.98 1.56 9.60
N GLU A 169 4.49 0.93 10.67
CA GLU A 169 5.12 0.99 12.00
C GLU A 169 6.56 0.43 11.97
N GLN A 170 6.75 -0.73 11.34
CA GLN A 170 8.09 -1.31 11.17
C GLN A 170 9.02 -0.38 10.38
N LYS A 171 8.53 0.23 9.30
CA LYS A 171 9.30 1.18 8.49
C LYS A 171 9.74 2.39 9.30
N GLU A 172 8.87 2.94 10.16
CA GLU A 172 9.23 4.05 11.04
C GLU A 172 10.29 3.65 12.07
N LEU A 173 10.19 2.46 12.66
CA LEU A 173 11.25 1.93 13.53
C LEU A 173 12.58 1.78 12.79
N TYR A 174 12.58 1.21 11.59
CA TYR A 174 13.80 1.06 10.78
C TYR A 174 14.38 2.41 10.35
N LYS A 175 13.54 3.40 10.02
CA LYS A 175 13.99 4.76 9.73
C LYS A 175 14.66 5.40 10.95
N ALA A 176 14.06 5.25 12.14
CA ALA A 176 14.62 5.77 13.38
C ALA A 176 15.98 5.13 13.70
N ASP A 177 16.10 3.80 13.60
CA ASP A 177 17.35 3.08 13.82
C ASP A 177 18.42 3.45 12.79
N ALA A 178 18.05 3.54 11.51
CA ALA A 178 18.96 3.98 10.45
C ALA A 178 19.49 5.39 10.70
N LEU A 179 18.64 6.30 11.17
CA LEU A 179 19.03 7.67 11.51
C LEU A 179 20.01 7.70 12.69
N ILE A 180 19.76 6.93 13.74
CA ILE A 180 20.67 6.81 14.89
C ILE A 180 22.04 6.27 14.45
N ASN A 181 22.05 5.27 13.58
CA ASN A 181 23.29 4.69 13.06
C ASN A 181 24.07 5.68 12.18
N LYS A 182 23.38 6.44 11.31
CA LYS A 182 23.98 7.53 10.54
C LYS A 182 24.63 8.59 11.45
N TRP A 183 23.96 8.95 12.54
CA TRP A 183 24.52 9.89 13.52
C TRP A 183 25.75 9.37 14.24
N LYS A 184 25.72 8.09 14.67
CA LYS A 184 26.89 7.45 15.28
C LYS A 184 28.09 7.46 14.33
N ASN A 185 27.86 7.17 13.05
CA ASN A 185 28.90 7.21 12.02
C ASN A 185 29.42 8.63 11.82
N PHE A 186 28.54 9.60 11.65
CA PHE A 186 28.91 11.01 11.53
C PHE A 186 29.75 11.50 12.72
N LYS A 187 29.36 11.16 13.95
CA LYS A 187 30.16 11.47 15.16
C LYS A 187 31.52 10.79 15.15
N ALA A 188 31.60 9.55 14.68
CA ALA A 188 32.85 8.80 14.62
C ALA A 188 33.81 9.38 13.57
N GLU A 189 33.31 9.68 12.37
CA GLU A 189 34.06 10.31 11.28
C GLU A 189 34.54 11.71 11.67
N SER A 190 33.65 12.54 12.22
CA SER A 190 34.00 13.88 12.73
C SER A 190 35.14 13.84 13.76
N LYS A 191 35.17 12.82 14.63
CA LYS A 191 36.27 12.64 15.59
C LYS A 191 37.58 12.25 14.91
N LEU A 192 37.53 11.50 13.81
CA LEU A 192 38.72 11.12 13.06
C LEU A 192 39.29 12.34 12.32
N ASP A 193 38.43 13.11 11.66
CA ASP A 193 38.81 14.28 10.88
C ASP A 193 39.40 15.38 11.78
N ILE A 194 38.68 15.77 12.84
CA ILE A 194 39.12 16.86 13.73
C ILE A 194 40.34 16.45 14.56
N CYS A 195 40.37 15.22 15.06
CA CYS A 195 41.39 14.78 16.00
C CYS A 195 42.60 14.11 15.34
N GLU A 196 42.94 14.37 14.09
CA GLU A 196 43.93 13.54 13.38
C GLU A 196 45.37 13.61 13.96
N LYS A 197 45.73 14.68 14.70
CA LYS A 197 47.13 14.97 15.10
C LYS A 197 47.33 15.07 16.62
N GLY A 198 48.02 14.10 17.22
CA GLY A 198 48.51 14.21 18.60
C GLY A 198 48.90 12.89 19.28
N GLY A 199 49.53 12.98 20.46
CA GLY A 199 49.75 11.81 21.33
C GLY A 199 48.44 11.32 21.97
N ARG A 200 48.39 10.04 22.39
CA ARG A 200 47.18 9.35 22.92
C ARG A 200 46.37 10.17 23.94
N LYS A 201 47.03 10.90 24.84
CA LYS A 201 46.37 11.75 25.85
C LYS A 201 45.69 12.99 25.25
N LYS A 202 46.27 13.58 24.19
CA LYS A 202 45.67 14.72 23.47
C LYS A 202 44.46 14.26 22.63
N MET A 203 44.56 13.07 22.02
CA MET A 203 43.48 12.45 21.26
C MET A 203 42.23 12.19 22.12
N GLY A 204 42.42 11.67 23.34
CA GLY A 204 41.30 11.44 24.26
C GLY A 204 40.55 12.74 24.57
N LYS A 205 41.28 13.80 24.97
CA LYS A 205 40.70 15.12 25.24
C LYS A 205 40.03 15.74 24.02
N CYS A 206 40.61 15.57 22.83
CA CYS A 206 40.01 16.04 21.58
C CYS A 206 38.66 15.36 21.33
N ARG A 207 38.61 14.02 21.45
CA ARG A 207 37.38 13.25 21.24
C ARG A 207 36.29 13.62 22.24
N GLU A 208 36.65 13.82 23.51
CA GLU A 208 35.73 14.31 24.55
C GLU A 208 35.18 15.70 24.22
N LYS A 209 36.02 16.60 23.71
CA LYS A 209 35.59 17.94 23.29
C LYS A 209 34.67 17.87 22.07
N VAL A 210 35.01 17.08 21.04
CA VAL A 210 34.12 16.86 19.88
C VAL A 210 32.78 16.26 20.34
N ASP A 211 32.78 15.30 21.27
CA ASP A 211 31.55 14.76 21.84
C ASP A 211 30.71 15.82 22.55
N SER A 212 31.34 16.76 23.26
CA SER A 212 30.62 17.86 23.93
C SER A 212 29.96 18.85 22.96
N ILE A 213 30.44 18.92 21.72
CA ILE A 213 29.86 19.78 20.68
C ILE A 213 28.75 19.07 19.92
N MET A 214 28.79 17.73 19.87
CA MET A 214 27.76 16.86 19.28
C MET A 214 26.54 16.75 20.21
N THR A 215 25.92 17.90 20.48
CA THR A 215 24.76 18.10 21.35
C THR A 215 23.46 17.65 20.72
N ASP A 216 22.39 17.58 21.52
CA ASP A 216 21.03 17.27 21.06
C ASP A 216 20.50 18.30 20.05
N VAL A 217 20.98 19.55 20.11
CA VAL A 217 20.64 20.59 19.13
C VAL A 217 21.20 20.24 17.75
N LEU A 218 22.49 19.86 17.69
CA LEU A 218 23.12 19.45 16.43
C LEU A 218 22.51 18.14 15.91
N TRP A 219 22.09 17.24 16.80
CA TRP A 219 21.33 16.05 16.41
C TRP A 219 19.98 16.41 15.75
N GLY A 220 19.24 17.38 16.29
CA GLY A 220 17.99 17.86 15.68
C GLY A 220 18.19 18.40 14.27
N GLU A 221 19.22 19.21 14.05
CA GLU A 221 19.56 19.72 12.72
C GLU A 221 20.06 18.62 11.77
N PHE A 222 20.87 17.69 12.26
CA PHE A 222 21.30 16.51 11.49
C PHE A 222 20.10 15.67 11.06
N LYS A 223 19.16 15.42 11.99
CA LYS A 223 17.91 14.71 11.72
C LYS A 223 17.12 15.41 10.61
N HIS A 224 16.97 16.73 10.71
CA HIS A 224 16.28 17.51 9.70
C HIS A 224 16.90 17.34 8.31
N CYS A 225 18.23 17.46 8.20
CA CYS A 225 18.94 17.30 6.93
C CYS A 225 18.74 15.91 6.30
N VAL A 226 18.86 14.85 7.10
CA VAL A 226 18.75 13.48 6.60
C VAL A 226 17.31 13.11 6.24
N LEU A 227 16.32 13.59 7.02
CA LEU A 227 14.91 13.34 6.74
C LEU A 227 14.40 14.12 5.54
N ALA A 228 14.91 15.35 5.32
CA ALA A 228 14.64 16.13 4.12
C ALA A 228 15.29 15.57 2.84
N GLY A 229 15.98 14.41 2.92
CA GLY A 229 16.66 13.79 1.78
C GLY A 229 17.85 14.59 1.25
N GLN A 230 18.30 15.60 1.98
CA GLN A 230 19.46 16.42 1.62
C GLN A 230 20.77 15.69 1.96
N GLU A 231 21.89 16.27 1.53
CA GLU A 231 23.21 15.77 1.89
C GLU A 231 23.40 15.81 3.41
N ALA A 232 23.91 14.70 3.97
CA ALA A 232 24.17 14.62 5.39
C ALA A 232 25.21 15.69 5.79
N PRO A 233 25.09 16.31 6.97
CA PRO A 233 26.07 17.27 7.45
C PRO A 233 27.49 16.70 7.42
N THR A 234 28.45 17.56 7.09
CA THR A 234 29.87 17.20 7.01
C THR A 234 30.73 18.18 7.80
N VAL A 235 31.87 17.71 8.27
CA VAL A 235 32.86 18.56 8.96
C VAL A 235 33.91 19.00 7.94
N LEU A 236 34.21 20.30 7.92
CA LEU A 236 35.15 20.91 6.97
C LEU A 236 36.26 21.65 7.72
N GLU A 237 37.49 21.47 7.26
CA GLU A 237 38.63 22.29 7.70
C GLU A 237 38.66 23.60 6.89
N ILE A 238 38.50 24.73 7.57
CA ILE A 238 38.52 26.07 6.99
C ILE A 238 39.95 26.61 7.04
N THR A 239 40.52 26.83 5.85
CA THR A 239 41.82 27.51 5.71
C THR A 239 41.67 29.01 5.99
N LYS A 240 42.75 29.68 6.42
CA LYS A 240 42.73 31.06 6.95
C LYS A 240 42.17 32.12 6.00
N ASP A 241 42.11 31.84 4.69
CA ASP A 241 41.65 32.76 3.65
C ASP A 241 40.35 32.29 2.97
N ALA A 242 39.75 31.18 3.42
CA ALA A 242 38.52 30.64 2.83
C ALA A 242 37.27 31.30 3.41
N THR A 243 36.32 31.64 2.52
CA THR A 243 34.99 32.09 2.93
C THR A 243 34.15 30.92 3.42
N LEU A 244 33.49 31.09 4.56
CA LEU A 244 32.61 30.08 5.12
C LEU A 244 31.36 29.89 4.22
N PRO A 245 30.99 28.65 3.84
CA PRO A 245 29.77 28.38 3.10
C PRO A 245 28.51 28.89 3.80
N GLN A 246 27.44 29.15 3.04
CA GLN A 246 26.22 29.82 3.49
C GLN A 246 25.51 29.16 4.69
N TYR A 247 25.63 27.84 4.84
CA TYR A 247 25.04 27.06 5.94
C TYR A 247 26.08 26.36 6.81
N ALA A 248 27.33 26.80 6.72
CA ALA A 248 28.35 26.31 7.62
C ALA A 248 28.43 27.18 8.88
N ARG A 249 28.69 26.56 10.02
CA ARG A 249 29.02 27.26 11.27
C ARG A 249 30.31 26.74 11.87
N TYR A 250 31.07 27.63 12.49
CA TYR A 250 32.24 27.21 13.26
C TYR A 250 31.83 26.36 14.45
N ILE A 251 32.64 25.34 14.73
CA ILE A 251 32.40 24.38 15.80
C ILE A 251 32.63 25.04 17.17
N ASP A 252 33.82 25.60 17.36
CA ASP A 252 34.22 26.40 18.53
C ASP A 252 35.54 27.10 18.16
N GLU A 253 35.52 28.43 18.03
CA GLU A 253 36.67 29.24 17.62
C GLU A 253 37.66 29.51 18.78
N GLU A 254 37.19 29.39 20.03
CA GLU A 254 37.97 29.66 21.22
C GLU A 254 38.85 28.46 21.58
N ASP A 255 38.36 27.25 21.31
CA ASP A 255 39.09 26.02 21.58
C ASP A 255 40.17 25.74 20.54
N LYS A 256 41.41 25.54 20.99
CA LYS A 256 42.59 25.31 20.14
C LYS A 256 42.50 24.03 19.29
N VAL A 257 41.68 23.07 19.68
CA VAL A 257 41.55 21.76 19.03
C VAL A 257 40.59 21.85 17.84
N THR A 258 39.48 22.53 18.01
CA THR A 258 38.44 22.70 16.97
C THR A 258 38.58 23.99 16.18
N LYS A 259 39.54 24.85 16.55
CA LYS A 259 39.83 26.07 15.83
C LYS A 259 40.14 25.80 14.36
N GLY A 260 39.39 26.44 13.48
CA GLY A 260 39.50 26.26 12.03
C GLY A 260 38.61 25.15 11.47
N TRP A 261 37.80 24.49 12.30
CA TRP A 261 36.81 23.53 11.83
C TRP A 261 35.40 24.13 11.83
N ALA A 262 34.64 23.83 10.79
CA ALA A 262 33.25 24.19 10.64
C ALA A 262 32.40 22.96 10.32
N LEU A 263 31.14 23.02 10.73
CA LEU A 263 30.09 22.08 10.36
C LEU A 263 29.32 22.67 9.20
N LEU A 264 29.29 21.98 8.05
CA LEU A 264 28.40 22.30 6.95
C LEU A 264 27.06 21.60 7.17
N LEU A 265 26.00 22.38 7.31
CA LEU A 265 24.63 21.89 7.43
C LEU A 265 23.90 22.01 6.09
N CYS A 266 22.79 21.29 5.98
CA CYS A 266 21.85 21.42 4.88
C CYS A 266 21.11 22.77 4.93
N ASP A 267 20.43 23.12 3.84
CA ASP A 267 19.61 24.34 3.77
C ASP A 267 18.29 24.12 4.54
N PRO A 268 18.04 24.84 5.65
CA PRO A 268 16.83 24.68 6.45
C PRO A 268 15.60 25.37 5.83
N THR A 269 15.77 26.12 4.73
CA THR A 269 14.68 26.86 4.07
C THR A 269 14.03 26.10 2.92
N LEU A 270 14.61 24.96 2.52
CA LEU A 270 13.99 24.09 1.52
C LEU A 270 12.76 23.42 2.13
N PRO A 271 11.58 23.59 1.50
CA PRO A 271 10.31 23.16 2.08
C PRO A 271 10.11 21.66 1.84
N GLU A 272 10.76 20.81 2.62
CA GLU A 272 10.39 19.40 2.75
C GLU A 272 10.54 18.95 4.21
N ALA A 273 9.71 19.53 5.08
CA ALA A 273 9.56 19.09 6.47
C ALA A 273 8.19 19.47 7.07
N ASP A 274 7.10 19.33 6.32
CA ASP A 274 5.77 19.13 6.93
C ASP A 274 5.65 17.71 7.54
N LEU A 275 6.71 17.22 8.19
CA LEU A 275 6.76 15.95 8.92
C LEU A 275 6.22 16.10 10.36
N GLU A 276 5.82 17.31 10.77
CA GLU A 276 5.25 17.57 12.10
C GLU A 276 3.70 17.50 12.12
N HIS A 277 3.03 17.23 11.00
CA HIS A 277 1.56 17.20 10.94
C HIS A 277 0.90 15.80 11.08
N GLU A 278 1.66 14.71 11.19
CA GLU A 278 1.06 13.37 11.33
C GLU A 278 0.74 12.96 12.78
N ASP A 279 1.38 13.55 13.79
CA ASP A 279 1.14 13.18 15.20
C ASP A 279 -0.20 13.70 15.79
N GLN A 280 -0.91 14.59 15.09
CA GLN A 280 -2.17 15.17 15.59
C GLN A 280 -3.45 14.57 15.01
N ALA A 281 -3.37 13.73 13.98
CA ALA A 281 -4.57 13.20 13.30
C ALA A 281 -5.17 11.95 13.98
N VAL A 282 -4.40 11.20 14.78
CA VAL A 282 -4.85 9.91 15.35
C VAL A 282 -5.58 10.07 16.70
N SER A 283 -5.48 11.22 17.37
CA SER A 283 -6.11 11.41 18.70
C SER A 283 -7.58 11.88 18.68
N ALA A 284 -8.20 12.08 17.51
CA ALA A 284 -9.50 12.73 17.40
C ALA A 284 -10.56 11.90 16.64
N LYS A 285 -10.76 10.62 17.02
CA LYS A 285 -12.02 9.90 16.74
C LYS A 285 -12.21 8.66 17.61
N ALA A 286 -12.65 8.88 18.84
CA ALA A 286 -13.46 7.89 19.56
C ALA A 286 -14.88 8.46 19.63
N PRO A 287 -15.86 7.88 18.92
CA PRO A 287 -17.27 8.18 19.19
C PRO A 287 -17.76 7.32 20.36
N GLU A 288 -18.50 7.98 21.26
CA GLU A 288 -19.36 7.38 22.31
C GLU A 288 -20.48 6.50 21.72
#